data_AF-A0A7C3XKY3-F1
#
_entry.id   AF-A0A7C3XKY3-F1
#
_cell.length_a   1.000
_cell.length_b   1.000
_cell.length_c   1.000
_cell.angle_alpha   90.00
_cell.angle_beta   90.00
_cell.angle_gamma   90.00
#
_symmetry.space_group_name_H-M   'P 1'
#
loop_
_entity.id
_entity.type
_entity.pdbx_description
1 polymer ?
#
loop_
_entity_poly.entity_id
_entity_poly.type
_entity_poly.pdbx_seq_one_letter_code
_entity_poly.pdbx_strand_id
1 'polypeptide(L)'
;DTTIIAKAHNKTRQCSDPTAHAEILAIKDAAGVLSNERLSGCSMYVTKEPCAMCAGAIVHARIEKLFIGTRDYRFGACGSVLNVCGNETLNHVPDIVFGIMEEECKKVLQDFFVELRNKK
;
A
#
# COMPACT_ATOMS: atom_id res chain seq x y z
N ASP A 1 -20.10 -0.37 1.83
CA ASP A 1 -20.10 -1.82 2.13
C ASP A 1 -18.78 -2.19 2.82
N THR A 2 -18.74 -3.24 3.63
CA THR A 2 -17.55 -3.69 4.38
C THR A 2 -16.93 -4.97 3.80
N THR A 3 -17.35 -5.36 2.59
CA THR A 3 -16.88 -6.57 1.91
C THR A 3 -15.44 -6.42 1.45
N ILE A 4 -14.61 -7.43 1.74
CA ILE A 4 -13.24 -7.47 1.23
C ILE A 4 -13.25 -8.04 -0.18
N ILE A 5 -12.86 -7.22 -1.16
CA ILE A 5 -12.85 -7.60 -2.58
C ILE A 5 -11.47 -8.06 -3.08
N ALA A 6 -10.38 -7.74 -2.36
CA ALA A 6 -9.03 -8.18 -2.70
C ALA A 6 -8.13 -8.27 -1.47
N LYS A 7 -7.15 -9.18 -1.51
CA LYS A 7 -6.08 -9.33 -0.50
C LYS A 7 -4.80 -9.75 -1.20
N ALA A 8 -3.70 -9.07 -0.91
CA ALA A 8 -2.39 -9.43 -1.43
C ALA A 8 -1.26 -9.13 -0.43
N HIS A 9 -0.08 -9.66 -0.71
CA HIS A 9 1.16 -9.41 0.03
C HIS A 9 2.32 -9.25 -0.97
N ASN A 10 3.47 -8.74 -0.52
CA ASN A 10 4.64 -8.57 -1.37
C ASN A 10 5.12 -9.93 -1.95
N LYS A 11 5.14 -10.05 -3.28
CA LYS A 11 5.60 -11.24 -4.01
C LYS A 11 6.79 -10.95 -4.93
N THR A 12 7.45 -9.81 -4.78
CA THR A 12 8.57 -9.38 -5.64
C THR A 12 9.60 -10.46 -5.93
N ARG A 13 10.10 -11.14 -4.89
CA ARG A 13 11.06 -12.24 -5.03
C ARG A 13 10.45 -13.54 -5.56
N GLN A 14 9.21 -13.84 -5.17
CA GLN A 14 8.53 -15.07 -5.58
C GLN A 14 8.18 -15.07 -7.07
N CYS A 15 7.84 -13.89 -7.59
CA CYS A 15 7.43 -13.71 -8.98
C CYS A 15 8.54 -13.14 -9.87
N SER A 16 9.72 -12.84 -9.31
CA SER A 16 10.80 -12.11 -10.03
C SER A 16 10.29 -10.82 -10.70
N ASP A 17 9.38 -10.11 -10.04
CA ASP A 17 8.69 -8.94 -10.57
C ASP A 17 8.91 -7.76 -9.62
N PRO A 18 9.61 -6.69 -10.04
CA PRO A 18 9.86 -5.53 -9.18
C PRO A 18 8.59 -4.75 -8.82
N THR A 19 7.48 -4.96 -9.53
CA THR A 19 6.21 -4.27 -9.30
C THR A 19 5.24 -5.03 -8.39
N ALA A 20 5.55 -6.29 -8.05
CA ALA A 20 4.68 -7.18 -7.27
C ALA A 20 4.64 -6.85 -5.75
N HIS A 21 4.43 -5.57 -5.44
CA HIS A 21 4.10 -5.04 -4.13
C HIS A 21 2.65 -5.38 -3.75
N ALA A 22 2.37 -5.41 -2.45
CA ALA A 22 1.05 -5.82 -1.94
C ALA A 22 -0.07 -4.92 -2.51
N GLU A 23 0.17 -3.61 -2.58
CA GLU A 23 -0.77 -2.59 -3.02
C GLU A 23 -1.08 -2.73 -4.50
N ILE A 24 -0.06 -2.93 -5.34
CA ILE A 24 -0.23 -3.12 -6.80
C ILE A 24 -1.06 -4.37 -7.08
N LEU A 25 -0.71 -5.48 -6.42
CA LEU A 25 -1.43 -6.74 -6.60
C LEU A 25 -2.88 -6.62 -6.12
N ALA A 26 -3.12 -5.99 -4.97
CA ALA A 26 -4.48 -5.78 -4.45
C ALA A 26 -5.32 -4.87 -5.36
N ILE A 27 -4.74 -3.79 -5.92
CA ILE A 27 -5.43 -2.94 -6.90
C ILE A 27 -5.82 -3.75 -8.13
N LYS A 28 -4.90 -4.55 -8.67
CA LYS A 28 -5.14 -5.37 -9.86
C LYS A 28 -6.26 -6.38 -9.63
N ASP A 29 -6.24 -7.08 -8.50
CA ASP A 29 -7.26 -8.07 -8.16
C ASP A 29 -8.63 -7.40 -7.94
N ALA A 30 -8.67 -6.27 -7.21
CA ALA A 30 -9.90 -5.51 -6.97
C ALA A 30 -10.51 -4.98 -8.28
N ALA A 31 -9.68 -4.46 -9.19
CA ALA A 31 -10.11 -3.98 -10.49
C ALA A 31 -10.71 -5.11 -11.35
N GLY A 32 -10.13 -6.31 -11.26
CA GLY A 32 -10.68 -7.51 -11.88
C GLY A 32 -12.06 -7.89 -11.33
N VAL A 33 -12.23 -7.87 -10.01
CA VAL A 33 -13.51 -8.17 -9.34
C VAL A 33 -14.60 -7.17 -9.74
N LEU A 34 -14.28 -5.88 -9.80
CA LEU A 34 -15.23 -4.82 -10.18
C LEU A 34 -15.37 -4.65 -11.69
N SER A 35 -14.53 -5.33 -12.49
CA SER A 35 -14.40 -5.11 -13.94
C SER A 35 -14.24 -3.61 -14.28
N ASN A 36 -13.45 -2.89 -13.49
CA ASN A 36 -13.30 -1.43 -13.57
C ASN A 36 -11.91 -1.02 -13.07
N GLU A 37 -11.23 -0.15 -13.79
CA GLU A 37 -9.93 0.41 -13.39
C GLU A 37 -10.04 1.43 -12.25
N ARG A 38 -11.22 2.02 -12.06
CA ARG A 38 -11.53 2.93 -10.96
C ARG A 38 -12.13 2.17 -9.79
N LEU A 39 -11.46 2.26 -8.66
CA LEU A 39 -11.84 1.70 -7.37
C LEU A 39 -12.46 2.78 -6.47
N SER A 40 -13.20 3.72 -7.04
CA SER A 40 -13.92 4.76 -6.28
C SER A 40 -14.89 4.11 -5.29
N GLY A 41 -14.98 4.67 -4.07
CA GLY A 41 -15.73 4.03 -2.97
C GLY A 41 -14.96 2.96 -2.21
N CYS A 42 -13.79 2.51 -2.71
CA CYS A 42 -12.99 1.50 -2.02
C CYS A 42 -12.05 2.13 -0.99
N SER A 43 -11.88 1.41 0.12
CA SER A 43 -10.87 1.68 1.13
C SER A 43 -9.75 0.65 1.02
N MET A 44 -8.50 1.09 1.16
CA MET A 44 -7.32 0.24 1.15
C MET A 44 -6.63 0.25 2.51
N TYR A 45 -6.24 -0.93 2.99
CA TYR A 45 -5.45 -1.10 4.21
C TYR A 45 -4.09 -1.68 3.85
N VAL A 46 -3.03 -1.02 4.31
CA VAL A 46 -1.64 -1.43 4.07
C VAL A 46 -0.87 -1.41 5.39
N THR A 47 -0.07 -2.43 5.65
CA THR A 47 0.69 -2.54 6.91
C THR A 47 1.85 -1.56 6.97
N LYS A 48 2.41 -1.19 5.81
CA LYS A 48 3.53 -0.28 5.67
C LYS A 48 3.19 0.81 4.66
N GLU A 49 3.64 2.03 4.90
CA GLU A 49 3.43 3.17 4.01
C GLU A 49 3.83 2.85 2.56
N PRO A 50 2.95 3.14 1.57
CA PRO A 50 3.23 2.89 0.17
C PRO A 50 4.46 3.66 -0.35
N CYS A 51 5.25 3.00 -1.21
CA CYS A 51 6.31 3.68 -1.94
C CYS A 51 5.78 4.51 -3.12
N ALA A 52 6.63 5.26 -3.81
CA ALA A 52 6.23 6.14 -4.92
C ALA A 52 5.44 5.42 -6.03
N MET A 53 5.82 4.19 -6.38
CA MET A 53 5.11 3.36 -7.36
C MET A 53 3.68 3.04 -6.90
N CYS A 54 3.54 2.53 -5.67
CA CYS A 54 2.25 2.18 -5.11
C CYS A 54 1.37 3.40 -4.90
N ALA A 55 1.93 4.52 -4.41
CA ALA A 55 1.21 5.77 -4.22
C ALA A 55 0.65 6.31 -5.55
N GLY A 56 1.43 6.29 -6.63
CA GLY A 56 0.93 6.64 -7.96
C GLY A 56 -0.21 5.73 -8.43
N ALA A 57 -0.10 4.41 -8.21
CA ALA A 57 -1.16 3.47 -8.54
C ALA A 57 -2.45 3.72 -7.73
N ILE A 58 -2.35 4.04 -6.44
CA ILE A 58 -3.48 4.39 -5.57
C ILE A 58 -4.22 5.62 -6.10
N VAL A 59 -3.48 6.66 -6.51
CA VAL A 59 -4.04 7.87 -7.14
C VAL A 59 -4.76 7.53 -8.44
N HIS A 60 -4.12 6.77 -9.34
CA HIS A 60 -4.73 6.37 -10.61
C HIS A 60 -5.97 5.51 -10.43
N ALA A 61 -5.96 4.59 -9.47
CA ALA A 61 -7.08 3.72 -9.14
C ALA A 61 -8.21 4.43 -8.40
N ARG A 62 -8.07 5.70 -8.00
CA ARG A 62 -9.13 6.47 -7.32
C ARG A 62 -9.58 5.85 -5.98
N ILE A 63 -8.66 5.21 -5.27
CA ILE A 63 -8.93 4.71 -3.91
C ILE A 63 -9.36 5.88 -3.04
N GLU A 64 -10.51 5.77 -2.38
CA GLU A 64 -11.08 6.89 -1.63
C GLU A 64 -10.34 7.08 -0.29
N LYS A 65 -10.08 5.98 0.42
CA LYS A 65 -9.46 6.02 1.75
C LYS A 65 -8.29 5.07 1.83
N LEU A 66 -7.18 5.54 2.39
CA LEU A 66 -5.96 4.79 2.56
C LEU A 66 -5.59 4.74 4.05
N PHE A 67 -5.66 3.55 4.62
CA PHE A 67 -5.30 3.26 6.00
C PHE A 67 -3.92 2.60 6.04
N ILE A 68 -3.00 3.21 6.77
CA ILE A 68 -1.59 2.83 6.82
C ILE A 68 -1.24 2.43 8.26
N GLY A 69 -0.59 1.28 8.40
CA GLY A 69 -0.10 0.80 9.69
C GLY A 69 1.09 1.60 10.20
N THR A 70 2.29 1.31 9.70
CA THR A 70 3.52 2.04 10.06
C THR A 70 4.04 2.90 8.91
N ARG A 71 4.67 4.03 9.25
CA ARG A 71 5.40 4.88 8.31
C ARG A 71 6.63 4.21 7.71
N ASP A 72 7.04 4.65 6.52
CA ASP A 72 8.30 4.29 5.88
C ASP A 72 9.18 5.52 5.69
N TYR A 73 10.10 5.72 6.62
CA TYR A 73 11.06 6.84 6.60
C TYR A 73 12.19 6.70 5.54
N ARG A 74 12.18 5.64 4.73
CA ARG A 74 13.18 5.43 3.66
C ARG A 74 12.59 5.51 2.26
N PHE A 75 11.36 5.04 2.06
CA PHE A 75 10.73 4.98 0.74
C PHE A 75 9.28 5.47 0.71
N GLY A 76 8.71 5.86 1.85
CA GLY A 76 7.31 6.24 1.97
C GLY A 76 6.94 7.47 1.14
N ALA A 77 5.88 7.36 0.36
CA ALA A 77 5.43 8.39 -0.57
C ALA A 77 4.03 8.94 -0.27
N CYS A 78 3.54 8.74 0.95
CA CYS A 78 2.25 9.25 1.43
C CYS A 78 2.43 10.31 2.56
N GLY A 79 3.62 10.88 2.68
CA GLY A 79 3.94 11.94 3.65
C GLY A 79 5.29 11.79 4.35
N SER A 80 5.97 10.63 4.29
CA SER A 80 7.26 10.46 4.97
C SER A 80 8.48 10.97 4.19
N VAL A 81 8.74 10.45 2.99
CA VAL A 81 9.86 10.90 2.13
C VAL A 81 9.34 11.75 0.98
N LEU A 82 8.28 11.27 0.34
CA LEU A 82 7.52 11.99 -0.67
C LEU A 82 6.06 12.09 -0.22
N ASN A 83 5.30 12.99 -0.85
CA ASN A 83 3.87 13.10 -0.61
C ASN A 83 3.09 13.07 -1.93
N VAL A 84 3.15 11.92 -2.62
CA VAL A 84 2.43 11.71 -3.89
C VAL A 84 0.92 11.67 -3.63
N CYS A 85 0.47 10.87 -2.65
CA CYS A 85 -0.96 10.76 -2.36
C CYS A 85 -1.56 12.06 -1.81
N GLY A 86 -0.79 12.92 -1.13
CA GLY A 86 -1.27 14.22 -0.64
C GLY A 86 -1.03 15.40 -1.58
N ASN A 87 -0.66 15.16 -2.85
CA ASN A 87 -0.43 16.24 -3.81
C ASN A 87 -1.75 16.69 -4.45
N GLU A 88 -2.26 17.84 -4.02
CA GLU A 88 -3.52 18.45 -4.49
C GLU A 88 -3.53 18.85 -5.98
N THR A 89 -2.38 18.91 -6.64
CA THR A 89 -2.33 19.14 -8.10
C THR A 89 -2.69 17.91 -8.92
N LEU A 90 -2.66 16.73 -8.31
CA LEU A 90 -3.09 15.49 -8.96
C LEU A 90 -4.61 15.43 -9.03
N ASN A 91 -5.11 14.65 -9.98
CA ASN A 91 -6.54 14.54 -10.25
C ASN A 91 -7.34 13.78 -9.17
N HIS A 92 -6.67 13.18 -8.18
CA HIS A 92 -7.25 12.43 -7.06
C HIS A 92 -6.35 12.50 -5.83
N VAL A 93 -6.93 12.70 -4.65
CA VAL A 93 -6.25 12.69 -3.35
C VAL A 93 -7.05 11.78 -2.42
N PRO A 94 -6.52 10.62 -1.99
CA PRO A 94 -7.20 9.78 -1.01
C PRO A 94 -7.20 10.43 0.39
N ASP A 95 -8.20 10.12 1.21
CA ASP A 95 -8.16 10.40 2.65
C ASP A 95 -7.19 9.42 3.32
N ILE A 96 -6.12 9.93 3.92
CA ILE A 96 -5.06 9.10 4.49
C ILE A 96 -5.14 9.08 6.02
N VAL A 97 -5.13 7.88 6.60
CA VAL A 97 -5.07 7.66 8.05
C VAL A 97 -3.87 6.79 8.37
N PHE A 98 -3.00 7.26 9.25
CA PHE A 98 -1.85 6.51 9.75
C PHE A 98 -2.12 5.93 11.14
N GLY A 99 -1.31 4.95 11.55
CA GLY A 99 -1.28 4.46 12.93
C GLY A 99 -2.15 3.24 13.20
N ILE A 100 -2.73 2.61 12.16
CA ILE A 100 -3.63 1.47 12.33
C ILE A 100 -2.82 0.21 12.66
N MET A 101 -2.86 -0.24 13.92
CA MET A 101 -2.03 -1.35 14.40
C MET A 101 -0.53 -1.11 14.13
N GLU A 102 -0.07 0.12 14.39
CA GLU A 102 1.28 0.57 14.04
C GLU A 102 2.37 -0.31 14.66
N GLU A 103 2.26 -0.62 15.96
CA GLU A 103 3.26 -1.42 16.67
C GLU A 103 3.33 -2.85 16.13
N GLU A 104 2.19 -3.47 15.84
CA GLU A 104 2.12 -4.81 15.24
C GLU A 104 2.72 -4.82 13.83
N CYS A 105 2.36 -3.83 13.00
CA CYS A 105 2.87 -3.71 11.63
C CYS A 105 4.38 -3.49 11.62
N LYS A 106 4.90 -2.65 12.51
CA LYS A 106 6.32 -2.39 12.70
C LYS A 106 7.05 -3.63 13.18
N LYS A 107 6.49 -4.35 14.15
CA LYS A 107 7.07 -5.58 14.71
C LYS A 107 7.29 -6.64 13.63
N VAL A 108 6.31 -6.87 12.75
CA VAL A 108 6.44 -7.83 11.63
C VAL A 108 7.65 -7.52 10.74
N LEU A 109 7.89 -6.25 10.42
CA LEU A 109 9.05 -5.84 9.62
C LEU A 109 10.37 -6.03 10.37
N GLN A 110 10.40 -5.66 11.65
CA GLN A 110 11.59 -5.80 12.49
C GLN A 110 11.99 -7.28 12.64
N ASP A 111 11.03 -8.14 12.98
CA ASP A 111 11.25 -9.58 13.14
C ASP A 111 11.79 -10.19 11.85
N PHE A 112 11.19 -9.86 10.70
CA PHE A 112 11.65 -10.32 9.39
C PHE A 112 13.13 -9.98 9.13
N PHE A 113 13.55 -8.74 9.40
CA PHE A 113 14.95 -8.34 9.18
C PHE A 113 15.92 -8.89 10.23
N VAL A 114 15.48 -9.13 11.47
CA VAL A 114 16.27 -9.84 12.49
C VAL A 114 16.54 -11.27 12.02
N GLU A 115 15.50 -12.00 11.62
CA GLU A 115 15.65 -13.36 11.10
C GLU A 115 16.53 -13.42 9.86
N LEU A 116 16.39 -12.46 8.93
CA LEU A 116 17.19 -12.41 7.71
C LEU A 116 18.68 -12.18 8.00
N ARG A 117 19.01 -11.39 9.04
CA ARG A 117 20.40 -11.19 9.48
C ARG A 117 20.97 -12.42 10.17
N ASN A 118 20.16 -13.13 10.96
CA ASN A 118 20.60 -14.33 11.69
C ASN A 118 20.76 -15.58 10.78
N LYS A 119 20.12 -15.59 9.61
CA LYS A 119 20.28 -16.64 8.59
C LYS A 119 21.50 -16.47 7.70
N LYS A 120 22.23 -15.36 7.84
CA LYS A 120 23.53 -15.14 7.18
C LYS A 120 24.66 -15.60 8.10
#